data_AF-A0A3E5EAI7-F1
#
_entry.id   AF-A0A3E5EAI7-F1
#
_cell.length_a   1.000
_cell.length_b   1.000
_cell.length_c   1.000
_cell.angle_alpha   90.00
_cell.angle_beta   90.00
_cell.angle_gamma   90.00
#
_symmetry.space_group_name_H-M   'P 1'
#
loop_
_entity.id
_entity.type
_entity.pdbx_description
1 polymer ?
#
loop_
_entity_poly.entity_id
_entity_poly.type
_entity_poly.pdbx_seq_one_letter_code
_entity_poly.pdbx_strand_id
1 'polypeptide(L)'
;MGRRHLTEGGWFVVCLTNGYNEVRKNEFYEVMKESGNIGLILKYPDLVNGKRSDWATSKPQIAKDLDFLMKYKHWGMVATHNPNGEYGHIHHKMTSKLMTESYYKNCWGNNLYYFERYYSARRMPAVEASLKKVPQSSVDKKVELLKIYKSQSHVVGEHMHLAPYEEWIRASEW
;
A
#
# COMPACT_ATOMS: atom_id res chain seq x y z
N MET A 1 5.49 2.88 -0.33
CA MET A 1 5.57 4.35 -0.30
C MET A 1 4.44 4.89 0.55
N GLY A 2 4.73 5.77 1.51
CA GLY A 2 3.70 6.46 2.28
C GLY A 2 2.84 7.29 1.33
N ARG A 3 1.52 7.26 1.51
CA ARG A 3 0.55 8.04 0.73
C ARG A 3 0.18 9.28 1.54
N ARG A 4 0.00 10.44 0.92
CA ARG A 4 -0.51 11.68 1.51
C ARG A 4 -1.81 11.41 2.24
N HIS A 5 -2.66 10.56 1.68
CA HIS A 5 -3.91 10.16 2.31
C HIS A 5 -3.70 9.51 3.69
N LEU A 6 -2.58 8.81 3.93
CA LEU A 6 -2.26 8.32 5.28
C LEU A 6 -2.03 9.49 6.25
N THR A 7 -1.50 10.63 5.81
CA THR A 7 -1.27 11.80 6.68
C THR A 7 -2.54 12.55 7.08
N GLU A 8 -3.69 12.21 6.48
CA GLU A 8 -5.00 12.81 6.78
C GLU A 8 -5.74 12.09 7.92
N GLY A 9 -5.27 10.89 8.31
CA GLY A 9 -5.92 10.06 9.32
C GLY A 9 -7.22 9.40 8.85
N GLY A 10 -7.83 8.61 9.74
CA GLY A 10 -9.15 8.01 9.50
C GLY A 10 -9.15 6.77 8.58
N TRP A 11 -7.99 6.27 8.18
CA TRP A 11 -7.86 5.03 7.41
C TRP A 11 -7.77 3.81 8.31
N PHE A 12 -8.33 2.71 7.83
CA PHE A 12 -8.02 1.37 8.32
C PHE A 12 -7.03 0.72 7.35
N VAL A 13 -5.77 0.61 7.75
CA VAL A 13 -4.68 0.16 6.90
C VAL A 13 -4.35 -1.30 7.20
N VAL A 14 -4.39 -2.14 6.18
CA VAL A 14 -4.10 -3.57 6.30
C VAL A 14 -2.78 -3.88 5.60
N CYS A 15 -1.81 -4.38 6.36
CA CYS A 15 -0.57 -4.93 5.83
C CYS A 15 -0.65 -6.45 5.87
N LEU A 16 -0.54 -7.12 4.73
CA LEU A 16 -0.76 -8.58 4.67
C LEU A 16 0.40 -9.38 5.26
N THR A 17 1.63 -8.88 5.22
CA THR A 17 2.79 -9.71 5.51
C THR A 17 3.54 -9.29 6.75
N ASN A 18 4.35 -10.23 7.23
CA ASN A 18 5.48 -9.95 8.10
C ASN A 18 5.11 -9.42 9.51
N GLY A 19 3.86 -9.59 9.96
CA GLY A 19 3.43 -9.31 11.33
C GLY A 19 4.06 -10.18 12.41
N TYR A 20 4.85 -11.20 12.03
CA TYR A 20 5.70 -11.96 12.97
C TYR A 20 7.03 -11.26 13.26
N ASN A 21 7.48 -10.34 12.40
CA ASN A 21 8.70 -9.56 12.60
C ASN A 21 8.41 -8.38 13.53
N GLU A 22 8.93 -8.42 14.75
CA GLU A 22 8.61 -7.43 15.77
C GLU A 22 9.05 -6.02 15.41
N VAL A 23 10.23 -5.87 14.77
CA VAL A 23 10.73 -4.55 14.35
C VAL A 23 9.80 -3.92 13.32
N ARG A 24 9.52 -4.62 12.21
CA ARG A 24 8.64 -4.10 11.14
C ARG A 24 7.20 -3.89 11.62
N LYS A 25 6.71 -4.75 12.52
CA LYS A 25 5.40 -4.60 13.16
C LYS A 25 5.33 -3.33 14.01
N ASN A 26 6.35 -3.07 14.83
CA ASN A 26 6.38 -1.90 15.71
C ASN A 26 6.49 -0.61 14.88
N GLU A 27 7.37 -0.58 13.87
CA GLU A 27 7.47 0.56 12.94
C GLU A 27 6.13 0.82 12.23
N PHE A 28 5.43 -0.22 11.78
CA PHE A 28 4.11 -0.08 11.17
C PHE A 28 3.10 0.56 12.14
N TYR A 29 2.96 0.04 13.36
CA TYR A 29 2.01 0.58 14.33
C TYR A 29 2.38 1.99 14.80
N GLU A 30 3.66 2.31 14.90
CA GLU A 30 4.12 3.68 15.18
C GLU A 30 3.69 4.63 14.06
N VAL A 31 3.86 4.26 12.79
CA VAL A 31 3.34 5.07 11.67
C VAL A 31 1.83 5.22 11.74
N MET A 32 1.08 4.17 12.04
CA MET A 32 -0.38 4.25 12.16
C MET A 32 -0.80 5.23 13.25
N LYS A 33 -0.15 5.16 14.42
CA LYS A 33 -0.37 6.08 15.53
C LYS A 33 -0.06 7.53 15.14
N GLU A 34 1.14 7.80 14.63
CA GLU A 34 1.60 9.17 14.30
C GLU A 34 0.82 9.78 13.13
N SER A 35 0.21 8.95 12.29
CA SER A 35 -0.62 9.39 11.16
C SER A 35 -2.13 9.42 11.46
N GLY A 36 -2.55 9.07 12.68
CA GLY A 36 -3.97 9.09 13.07
C GLY A 36 -4.82 8.02 12.37
N ASN A 37 -4.21 6.87 12.07
CA ASN A 37 -4.85 5.73 11.40
C ASN A 37 -4.95 4.51 12.33
N ILE A 38 -5.82 3.58 11.96
CA ILE A 38 -5.91 2.26 12.59
C ILE A 38 -5.21 1.25 11.69
N GLY A 39 -4.31 0.45 12.26
CA GLY A 39 -3.55 -0.56 11.53
C GLY A 39 -3.94 -1.98 11.88
N LEU A 40 -3.84 -2.87 10.90
CA LEU A 40 -3.81 -4.33 11.08
C LEU A 40 -2.67 -4.89 10.25
N ILE A 41 -1.71 -5.55 10.89
CA ILE A 41 -0.64 -6.29 10.20
C ILE A 41 -0.81 -7.80 10.40
N LEU A 42 -0.99 -8.51 9.30
CA LEU A 42 -1.15 -9.96 9.23
C LEU A 42 0.21 -10.64 9.08
N LYS A 43 0.24 -11.96 9.29
CA LYS A 43 1.49 -12.74 9.41
C LYS A 43 1.85 -13.53 8.15
N TYR A 44 1.28 -13.21 6.99
CA TYR A 44 1.61 -13.95 5.76
C TYR A 44 3.09 -13.78 5.38
N PRO A 45 3.71 -14.79 4.76
CA PRO A 45 5.15 -14.78 4.52
C PRO A 45 5.53 -13.86 3.36
N ASP A 46 6.56 -13.03 3.54
CA ASP A 46 7.29 -12.43 2.42
C ASP A 46 8.23 -13.46 1.76
N LEU A 47 8.87 -14.29 2.59
CA LEU A 47 9.81 -15.33 2.16
C LEU A 47 9.38 -16.71 2.70
N VAL A 48 9.57 -17.74 1.89
CA VAL A 48 9.50 -19.16 2.27
C VAL A 48 10.81 -19.81 1.86
N ASN A 49 11.54 -20.39 2.81
CA ASN A 49 12.87 -20.99 2.59
C ASN A 49 13.85 -20.04 1.89
N GLY A 50 13.87 -18.77 2.32
CA GLY A 50 14.73 -17.72 1.75
C GLY A 50 14.33 -17.23 0.36
N LYS A 51 13.32 -17.84 -0.28
CA LYS A 51 12.79 -17.41 -1.58
C LYS A 51 11.53 -16.61 -1.39
N ARG A 52 11.30 -15.65 -2.28
CA ARG A 52 10.08 -14.84 -2.27
C ARG A 52 8.85 -15.73 -2.39
N SER A 53 7.92 -15.58 -1.46
CA SER A 53 6.68 -16.36 -1.47
C SER A 53 5.79 -15.93 -2.64
N ASP A 54 5.23 -16.88 -3.36
CA ASP A 54 4.14 -16.70 -4.32
C ASP A 54 2.76 -16.86 -3.66
N TRP A 55 2.74 -17.03 -2.34
CA TRP A 55 1.57 -17.34 -1.52
C TRP A 55 0.77 -18.57 -1.99
N ALA A 56 1.37 -19.54 -2.69
CA ALA A 56 0.63 -20.68 -3.24
C ALA A 56 -0.29 -21.38 -2.21
N THR A 57 0.19 -21.58 -0.98
CA THR A 57 -0.57 -22.21 0.12
C THR A 57 -1.34 -21.21 0.98
N SER A 58 -0.94 -19.94 0.99
CA SER A 58 -1.54 -18.89 1.85
C SER A 58 -2.67 -18.14 1.17
N LYS A 59 -2.69 -18.11 -0.16
CA LYS A 59 -3.64 -17.34 -0.98
C LYS A 59 -5.11 -17.59 -0.64
N PRO A 60 -5.59 -18.83 -0.40
CA PRO A 60 -6.97 -19.06 0.01
C PRO A 60 -7.32 -18.39 1.35
N GLN A 61 -6.39 -18.37 2.31
CA GLN A 61 -6.62 -17.75 3.61
C GLN A 61 -6.53 -16.22 3.53
N ILE A 62 -5.61 -15.68 2.73
CA ILE A 62 -5.55 -14.23 2.44
C ILE A 62 -6.88 -13.75 1.86
N ALA A 63 -7.44 -14.48 0.88
CA ALA A 63 -8.72 -14.13 0.28
C ALA A 63 -9.87 -14.15 1.31
N LYS A 64 -9.91 -15.15 2.20
CA LYS A 64 -10.90 -15.22 3.29
C LYS A 64 -10.79 -14.05 4.26
N ASP A 65 -9.56 -13.67 4.64
CA ASP A 65 -9.34 -12.55 5.56
C ASP A 65 -9.75 -11.22 4.91
N LEU A 66 -9.41 -11.02 3.63
CA LEU A 66 -9.85 -9.84 2.87
C LEU A 66 -11.38 -9.79 2.75
N ASP A 67 -12.04 -10.92 2.45
CA ASP A 67 -13.50 -11.01 2.39
C ASP A 67 -14.14 -10.69 3.75
N PHE A 68 -13.55 -11.18 4.84
CA PHE A 68 -14.01 -10.87 6.18
C PHE A 68 -13.91 -9.37 6.47
N LEU A 69 -12.76 -8.75 6.15
CA LEU A 69 -12.54 -7.32 6.35
C LEU A 69 -13.51 -6.48 5.52
N MET A 70 -13.80 -6.87 4.27
CA MET A 70 -14.78 -6.17 3.43
C MET A 70 -16.19 -6.24 3.99
N LYS A 71 -16.55 -7.30 4.72
CA LYS A 71 -17.86 -7.46 5.37
C LYS A 71 -17.93 -6.88 6.78
N TYR A 72 -16.78 -6.64 7.42
CA TYR A 72 -16.71 -6.19 8.81
C TYR A 72 -17.44 -4.85 9.04
N LYS A 73 -17.40 -3.94 8.06
CA LYS A 73 -18.17 -2.69 8.05
C LYS A 73 -18.32 -2.17 6.62
N HIS A 74 -19.17 -1.15 6.45
CA HIS A 74 -19.24 -0.41 5.20
C HIS A 74 -18.02 0.51 5.05
N TRP A 75 -17.24 0.27 3.99
CA TRP A 75 -16.10 1.08 3.60
C TRP A 75 -16.52 2.11 2.56
N GLY A 76 -16.35 3.41 2.85
CA GLY A 76 -16.66 4.47 1.88
C GLY A 76 -15.73 4.47 0.66
N MET A 77 -14.48 4.03 0.86
CA MET A 77 -13.46 3.91 -0.16
C MET A 77 -12.49 2.78 0.20
N VAL A 78 -11.98 2.07 -0.81
CA VAL A 78 -10.90 1.10 -0.68
C VAL A 78 -9.79 1.49 -1.64
N ALA A 79 -8.55 1.53 -1.16
CA ALA A 79 -7.37 1.78 -1.97
C ALA A 79 -6.37 0.62 -1.83
N THR A 80 -5.79 0.19 -2.94
CA THR A 80 -4.81 -0.91 -2.96
C THR A 80 -3.74 -0.69 -4.03
N HIS A 81 -2.79 -1.61 -4.11
CA HIS A 81 -1.78 -1.65 -5.17
C HIS A 81 -2.43 -1.72 -6.55
N ASN A 82 -1.77 -1.16 -7.56
CA ASN A 82 -2.23 -1.30 -8.93
C ASN A 82 -1.90 -2.69 -9.52
N PRO A 83 -2.59 -3.11 -10.61
CA PRO A 83 -2.34 -4.39 -11.27
C PRO A 83 -0.89 -4.63 -11.72
N ASN A 84 -0.11 -3.57 -11.95
CA ASN A 84 1.31 -3.68 -12.31
C ASN A 84 2.23 -3.87 -11.10
N GLY A 85 1.72 -3.75 -9.87
CA GLY A 85 2.50 -3.83 -8.63
C GLY A 85 3.51 -2.70 -8.50
N GLU A 86 3.14 -1.50 -8.98
CA GLU A 86 3.98 -0.31 -9.07
C GLU A 86 5.29 -0.59 -9.81
N TYR A 87 6.38 -0.83 -9.09
CA TYR A 87 7.70 -1.16 -9.65
C TYR A 87 7.83 -2.66 -10.01
N GLY A 88 6.71 -3.38 -10.13
CA GLY A 88 6.67 -4.77 -10.55
C GLY A 88 6.71 -5.79 -9.41
N HIS A 89 6.55 -5.37 -8.15
CA HIS A 89 6.69 -6.26 -6.99
C HIS A 89 5.59 -7.32 -6.96
N ILE A 90 5.96 -8.61 -6.90
CA ILE A 90 4.99 -9.71 -6.98
C ILE A 90 3.92 -9.67 -5.88
N HIS A 91 4.29 -9.36 -4.63
CA HIS A 91 3.29 -9.26 -3.55
C HIS A 91 2.33 -8.10 -3.74
N HIS A 92 2.76 -7.01 -4.40
CA HIS A 92 1.87 -5.91 -4.73
C HIS A 92 0.85 -6.34 -5.79
N LYS A 93 1.31 -7.04 -6.84
CA LYS A 93 0.43 -7.61 -7.88
C LYS A 93 -0.59 -8.59 -7.29
N MET A 94 -0.14 -9.47 -6.40
CA MET A 94 -1.01 -10.45 -5.76
C MET A 94 -2.00 -9.80 -4.79
N THR A 95 -1.57 -8.80 -4.03
CA THR A 95 -2.45 -8.01 -3.15
C THR A 95 -3.48 -7.25 -3.96
N SER A 96 -3.06 -6.59 -5.05
CA SER A 96 -3.95 -5.91 -6.00
C SER A 96 -5.04 -6.86 -6.49
N LYS A 97 -4.63 -8.00 -7.05
CA LYS A 97 -5.57 -9.01 -7.58
C LYS A 97 -6.57 -9.49 -6.52
N LEU A 98 -6.09 -9.93 -5.36
CA LEU A 98 -6.94 -10.50 -4.32
C LEU A 98 -7.90 -9.47 -3.72
N MET A 99 -7.42 -8.24 -3.50
CA MET A 99 -8.27 -7.17 -2.98
C MET A 99 -9.31 -6.75 -4.01
N THR A 100 -8.97 -6.66 -5.30
CA THR A 100 -9.93 -6.35 -6.35
C THR A 100 -11.02 -7.42 -6.46
N GLU A 101 -10.64 -8.70 -6.45
CA GLU A 101 -11.57 -9.82 -6.44
C GLU A 101 -12.49 -9.78 -5.20
N SER A 102 -11.92 -9.56 -4.02
CA SER A 102 -12.69 -9.45 -2.78
C SER A 102 -13.60 -8.23 -2.74
N TYR A 103 -13.16 -7.09 -3.27
CA TYR A 103 -13.97 -5.88 -3.35
C TYR A 103 -15.23 -6.13 -4.18
N TYR A 104 -15.08 -6.58 -5.43
CA TYR A 104 -16.24 -6.79 -6.32
C TYR A 104 -17.13 -7.98 -5.89
N LYS A 105 -16.58 -8.93 -5.13
CA LYS A 105 -17.37 -9.99 -4.52
C LYS A 105 -18.29 -9.48 -3.40
N ASN A 106 -17.87 -8.47 -2.65
CA ASN A 106 -18.53 -8.03 -1.42
C ASN A 106 -19.13 -6.62 -1.50
N CYS A 107 -18.85 -5.87 -2.57
CA CYS A 107 -19.30 -4.50 -2.78
C CYS A 107 -19.75 -4.31 -4.24
N TRP A 108 -20.84 -3.56 -4.41
CA TRP A 108 -21.46 -3.30 -5.71
C TRP A 108 -21.22 -1.86 -6.21
N GLY A 109 -20.31 -1.13 -5.55
CA GLY A 109 -19.95 0.25 -5.89
C GLY A 109 -18.70 0.34 -6.76
N ASN A 110 -18.31 1.57 -7.08
CA ASN A 110 -17.11 1.86 -7.87
C ASN A 110 -16.10 2.75 -7.11
N ASN A 111 -15.96 2.50 -5.80
CA ASN A 111 -15.07 3.23 -4.90
C ASN A 111 -13.81 2.42 -4.54
N LEU A 112 -13.36 1.58 -5.48
CA LEU A 112 -12.04 0.95 -5.44
C LEU A 112 -11.05 1.80 -6.23
N TYR A 113 -9.92 2.10 -5.62
CA TYR A 113 -8.85 2.89 -6.21
C TYR A 113 -7.53 2.13 -6.18
N TYR A 114 -6.74 2.33 -7.23
CA TYR A 114 -5.37 1.88 -7.33
C TYR A 114 -4.42 3.05 -7.13
N PHE A 115 -3.30 2.73 -6.49
CA PHE A 115 -2.11 3.58 -6.45
C PHE A 115 -1.58 3.93 -7.84
N GLU A 116 -1.05 5.15 -8.03
CA GLU A 116 -0.57 5.58 -9.35
C GLU A 116 0.53 4.70 -9.96
N ARG A 117 0.78 4.93 -11.25
CA ARG A 117 1.85 4.28 -12.00
C ARG A 117 3.22 4.65 -11.44
N TYR A 118 4.11 3.66 -11.40
CA TYR A 118 5.49 3.87 -10.99
C TYR A 118 6.35 4.44 -12.11
N TYR A 119 7.18 5.42 -11.77
CA TYR A 119 8.24 5.94 -12.63
C TYR A 119 9.57 5.86 -11.88
N SER A 120 10.59 5.27 -12.51
CA SER A 120 11.93 5.24 -11.94
C SER A 120 12.55 6.64 -11.96
N ALA A 121 13.50 6.91 -11.07
CA ALA A 121 14.22 8.19 -11.02
C ALA A 121 14.78 8.59 -12.40
N ARG A 122 15.29 7.62 -13.17
CA ARG A 122 15.77 7.83 -14.55
C ARG A 122 14.69 8.32 -15.51
N ARG A 123 13.43 7.88 -15.34
CA ARG A 123 12.31 8.27 -16.22
C ARG A 123 11.64 9.57 -15.78
N MET A 124 11.85 10.02 -14.54
CA MET A 124 11.19 11.20 -13.98
C MET A 124 11.30 12.45 -14.87
N PRO A 125 12.48 12.82 -15.42
CA PRO A 125 12.58 14.04 -16.24
C PRO A 125 11.66 14.07 -17.46
N ALA A 126 11.26 12.90 -17.97
CA ALA A 126 10.39 12.79 -19.15
C ALA A 126 8.89 12.85 -18.81
N VAL A 127 8.51 12.66 -17.55
CA VAL A 127 7.09 12.50 -17.15
C VAL A 127 6.65 13.48 -16.07
N GLU A 128 7.59 14.09 -15.34
CA GLU A 128 7.30 14.91 -14.16
C GLU A 128 6.24 15.99 -14.42
N ALA A 129 6.31 16.67 -15.56
CA ALA A 129 5.37 17.74 -15.92
C ALA A 129 3.91 17.27 -16.05
N SER A 130 3.69 15.97 -16.30
CA SER A 130 2.36 15.35 -16.38
C SER A 130 1.88 14.76 -15.05
N LEU A 131 2.75 14.70 -14.03
CA LEU A 131 2.39 14.10 -12.75
C LEU A 131 1.73 15.11 -11.82
N LYS A 132 0.71 14.65 -11.11
CA LYS A 132 0.04 15.45 -10.09
C LYS A 132 0.94 15.63 -8.87
N LYS A 133 1.39 16.86 -8.62
CA LYS A 133 2.11 17.23 -7.41
C LYS A 133 1.15 17.42 -6.24
N VAL A 134 1.58 16.99 -5.06
CA VAL A 134 0.89 17.30 -3.81
C VAL A 134 1.49 18.55 -3.16
N PRO A 135 0.78 19.24 -2.25
CA PRO A 135 1.34 20.38 -1.52
C PRO A 135 2.63 20.01 -0.78
N GLN A 136 3.61 20.91 -0.72
CA GLN A 136 4.90 20.64 -0.07
C GLN A 136 4.73 20.19 1.39
N SER A 137 3.80 20.79 2.14
CA SER A 137 3.48 20.38 3.51
C SER A 137 3.02 18.92 3.64
N SER A 138 2.41 18.37 2.58
CA SER A 138 2.06 16.95 2.50
C SER A 138 3.29 16.08 2.26
N VAL A 139 4.21 16.54 1.42
CA VAL A 139 5.50 15.86 1.18
C VAL A 139 6.29 15.79 2.48
N ASP A 140 6.42 16.91 3.19
CA ASP A 140 7.18 17.00 4.44
C ASP A 140 6.62 16.02 5.49
N LYS A 141 5.29 15.99 5.67
CA LYS A 141 4.63 15.03 6.57
C LYS A 141 4.89 13.57 6.16
N LYS A 142 4.81 13.25 4.87
CA LYS A 142 5.12 11.91 4.37
C LYS A 142 6.57 11.53 4.68
N VAL A 143 7.51 12.44 4.43
CA VAL A 143 8.94 12.23 4.68
C VAL A 143 9.20 12.01 6.17
N GLU A 144 8.58 12.77 7.07
CA GLU A 144 8.71 12.54 8.51
C GLU A 144 8.21 11.15 8.93
N LEU A 145 7.03 10.72 8.46
CA LEU A 145 6.52 9.38 8.75
C LEU A 145 7.44 8.28 8.19
N LEU A 146 8.05 8.50 7.03
CA LEU A 146 8.95 7.52 6.42
C LEU A 146 10.23 7.31 7.25
N LYS A 147 10.66 8.27 8.08
CA LYS A 147 11.81 8.11 8.98
C LYS A 147 11.59 7.06 10.07
N ILE A 148 10.34 6.72 10.38
CA ILE A 148 9.98 5.69 11.36
C ILE A 148 10.38 4.29 10.86
N TYR A 149 10.32 4.05 9.55
CA TYR A 149 10.71 2.78 8.93
C TYR A 149 12.24 2.61 8.81
N LYS A 150 12.96 2.66 9.93
CA LYS A 150 14.43 2.58 10.00
C LYS A 150 14.95 1.28 9.38
N SER A 151 14.28 0.16 9.66
CA SER A 151 14.61 -1.15 9.11
C SER A 151 14.44 -1.23 7.59
N GLN A 152 13.66 -0.31 7.00
CA GLN A 152 13.36 -0.25 5.56
C GLN A 152 13.96 1.00 4.90
N SER A 153 14.91 1.67 5.55
CA SER A 153 15.52 2.93 5.08
C SER A 153 16.08 2.84 3.65
N HIS A 154 16.63 1.69 3.27
CA HIS A 154 17.09 1.43 1.90
C HIS A 154 15.94 1.56 0.88
N VAL A 155 14.82 0.85 1.11
CA VAL A 155 13.62 0.89 0.24
C VAL A 155 12.98 2.27 0.23
N VAL A 156 13.00 2.96 1.36
CA VAL A 156 12.54 4.36 1.46
C VAL A 156 13.38 5.26 0.56
N GLY A 157 14.71 5.11 0.60
CA GLY A 157 15.65 5.87 -0.24
C GLY A 157 15.48 5.60 -1.73
N GLU A 158 15.34 4.33 -2.14
CA GLU A 158 15.19 3.92 -3.55
C GLU A 158 14.00 4.56 -4.27
N HIS A 159 12.99 4.97 -3.52
CA HIS A 159 11.74 5.46 -4.10
C HIS A 159 11.42 6.91 -3.70
N MET A 160 12.27 7.58 -2.90
CA MET A 160 11.99 8.91 -2.32
C MET A 160 11.70 9.98 -3.39
N HIS A 161 12.22 9.82 -4.61
CA HIS A 161 11.93 10.70 -5.75
C HIS A 161 10.44 10.77 -6.11
N LEU A 162 9.62 9.81 -5.68
CA LEU A 162 8.17 9.80 -5.88
C LEU A 162 7.39 10.51 -4.76
N ALA A 163 8.02 10.88 -3.64
CA ALA A 163 7.32 11.50 -2.52
C ALA A 163 6.46 12.73 -2.89
N PRO A 164 6.90 13.61 -3.83
CA PRO A 164 6.12 14.78 -4.27
C PRO A 164 4.90 14.48 -5.13
N TYR A 165 4.74 13.26 -5.63
CA TYR A 165 3.71 12.90 -6.58
C TYR A 165 2.73 11.92 -5.95
N GLU A 166 1.44 12.15 -6.19
CA GLU A 166 0.43 11.21 -5.75
C GLU A 166 -0.87 11.37 -6.52
N GLU A 167 -1.40 10.25 -6.97
CA GLU A 167 -2.71 10.14 -7.57
C GLU A 167 -3.30 8.75 -7.29
N TRP A 168 -4.61 8.72 -7.03
CA TRP A 168 -5.36 7.48 -6.93
C TRP A 168 -6.26 7.38 -8.16
N ILE A 169 -6.08 6.30 -8.90
CA ILE A 169 -6.80 6.04 -10.14
C ILE A 169 -7.93 5.08 -9.81
N ARG A 170 -9.17 5.41 -10.19
CA ARG A 170 -10.30 4.52 -9.95
C ARG A 170 -10.07 3.21 -10.69
N ALA A 171 -10.43 2.08 -10.08
CA ALA A 171 -10.16 0.76 -10.65
C ALA A 171 -10.81 0.54 -12.03
N SER A 172 -11.94 1.20 -12.31
CA SER A 172 -12.60 1.18 -13.62
C SER A 172 -11.93 2.04 -14.70
N GLU A 173 -10.98 2.90 -14.32
CA GLU A 173 -10.29 3.86 -15.19
C GLU A 173 -8.79 3.53 -15.36
N TRP A 174 -8.33 2.44 -14.74
CA TRP A 174 -6.94 1.99 -14.78
C TRP A 174 -6.57 1.29 -16.09
#